data_AF-A0A936WIV2-F1
#
_entry.id   AF-A0A936WIV2-F1
#
_cell.length_a   1.000
_cell.length_b   1.000
_cell.length_c   1.000
_cell.angle_alpha   90.00
_cell.angle_beta   90.00
_cell.angle_gamma   90.00
#
_symmetry.space_group_name_H-M   'P 1'
#
loop_
_entity.id
_entity.type
_entity.pdbx_description
1 polymer ?
#
loop_
_entity_poly.entity_id
_entity_poly.type
_entity_poly.pdbx_seq_one_letter_code
_entity_poly.pdbx_strand_id
1 'polypeptide(L)' 'MARPLKKREDFERFKGIEAIVKTFAPLNHQRNFHGRIDAVEGEELVMWDRTNGRVRIPFTAMCSARLDPPISMQ' A
#
# COMPACT_ATOMS: atom_id res chain seq x y z
N MET A 1 22.91 -5.65 -14.50
CA MET A 1 21.59 -6.33 -14.57
C MET A 1 20.71 -5.71 -13.50
N ALA A 2 19.90 -4.71 -13.88
CA ALA A 2 19.06 -3.96 -12.97
C ALA A 2 18.03 -4.89 -12.33
N ARG A 3 18.09 -5.07 -11.01
CA ARG A 3 17.05 -5.78 -10.26
C ARG A 3 15.84 -4.85 -10.23
N PRO A 4 14.72 -5.16 -10.92
CA PRO A 4 13.54 -4.31 -10.85
C PRO A 4 13.11 -4.24 -9.37
N LEU A 5 12.97 -3.01 -8.86
CA LEU A 5 12.50 -2.69 -7.51
C LEU A 5 11.07 -3.23 -7.35
N LYS A 6 10.98 -4.53 -7.06
CA LYS A 6 9.77 -5.35 -6.92
C LYS A 6 9.79 -6.05 -5.56
N LYS A 7 10.40 -5.43 -4.55
CA LYS A 7 10.64 -6.06 -3.25
C LYS A 7 9.62 -5.57 -2.23
N ARG A 8 8.67 -6.46 -1.96
CA ARG A 8 7.86 -6.60 -0.74
C ARG A 8 8.59 -6.16 0.53
N GLU A 9 9.89 -6.46 0.62
CA GLU A 9 10.77 -6.08 1.74
C GLU A 9 10.77 -4.58 2.03
N ASP A 10 10.63 -3.71 1.03
CA ASP A 10 10.54 -2.26 1.26
C ASP A 10 9.21 -1.93 1.95
N PHE A 11 8.09 -2.43 1.44
CA PHE A 11 6.79 -2.27 2.10
C PHE A 11 6.74 -2.90 3.50
N GLU A 12 7.46 -4.01 3.73
CA GLU A 12 7.58 -4.58 5.07
C GLU A 12 8.33 -3.68 6.05
N ARG A 13 9.28 -2.87 5.57
CA ARG A 13 9.94 -1.83 6.39
C ARG A 13 9.04 -0.63 6.66
N PHE A 14 8.05 -0.41 5.79
CA PHE A 14 7.07 0.68 5.93
C PHE A 14 5.79 0.24 6.65
N LYS A 15 5.77 -0.95 7.26
CA LYS A 15 4.69 -1.37 8.20
C LYS A 15 4.57 -0.32 9.30
N GLY A 16 3.40 0.28 9.40
CA GLY A 16 3.10 1.33 10.37
C GLY A 16 3.06 2.76 9.83
N ILE A 17 3.40 2.96 8.54
CA ILE A 17 3.34 4.27 7.88
C ILE A 17 2.01 4.42 7.15
N GLU A 18 1.51 5.65 7.05
CA GLU A 18 0.35 5.96 6.20
C GLU A 18 0.70 5.85 4.71
N ALA A 19 -0.24 5.34 3.93
CA ALA A 19 -0.08 5.14 2.51
C ALA A 19 -1.37 5.49 1.78
N ILE A 20 -1.19 6.12 0.63
CA ILE A 20 -2.25 6.46 -0.30
C ILE A 20 -2.13 5.50 -1.48
N VAL A 21 -3.10 4.61 -1.61
CA VAL A 21 -3.17 3.62 -2.68
C VAL A 21 -4.34 3.97 -3.59
N LYS A 22 -4.07 4.15 -4.87
CA LYS A 22 -5.06 4.33 -5.92
C LYS A 22 -5.17 3.05 -6.72
N THR A 23 -6.38 2.57 -6.94
CA THR A 23 -6.66 1.37 -7.74
C THR A 23 -7.35 1.74 -9.05
N PHE A 24 -7.09 0.98 -10.11
CA PHE A 24 -7.81 1.15 -11.38
C PHE A 24 -9.23 0.60 -11.29
N ALA A 25 -9.39 -0.53 -10.59
CA ALA A 25 -10.69 -1.10 -10.26
C ALA A 25 -11.20 -0.53 -8.92
N PRO A 26 -12.51 -0.22 -8.79
CA PRO A 26 -13.08 0.10 -7.50
C PRO A 26 -12.99 -1.12 -6.58
N LEU A 27 -12.19 -1.03 -5.51
CA LEU A 27 -12.20 -2.00 -4.42
C LEU A 27 -13.06 -1.42 -3.30
N ASN A 28 -13.89 -2.20 -2.61
CA ASN A 28 -14.61 -1.69 -1.42
C ASN A 28 -15.38 -0.36 -1.66
N HIS A 29 -15.97 -0.19 -2.85
CA HIS A 29 -16.65 1.04 -3.30
C HIS A 29 -15.78 2.31 -3.44
N GLN A 30 -14.45 2.18 -3.29
CA GLN A 30 -13.51 3.28 -3.37
C GLN A 30 -12.34 2.95 -4.32
N ARG A 31 -11.80 3.98 -4.96
CA ARG A 31 -10.62 3.87 -5.86
C ARG A 31 -9.37 4.46 -5.21
N ASN A 32 -9.56 5.05 -4.04
CA ASN A 32 -8.58 5.79 -3.27
C ASN A 32 -8.65 5.23 -1.85
N PHE A 33 -7.58 4.60 -1.41
CA PHE A 33 -7.42 4.10 -0.07
C PHE A 33 -6.39 4.96 0.62
N HIS A 34 -6.76 5.48 1.77
CA HIS A 34 -5.86 6.17 2.66
C HIS A 34 -5.90 5.44 4.00
N GLY A 35 -4.74 5.11 4.53
CA GLY A 35 -4.65 4.35 5.76
C GLY A 35 -3.25 3.86 6.02
N ARG A 36 -3.07 3.20 7.16
CA ARG A 36 -1.76 2.76 7.63
C ARG A 36 -1.43 1.38 7.11
N ILE A 37 -0.25 1.18 6.56
CA ILE A 37 0.21 -0.16 6.13
C ILE A 37 0.33 -1.05 7.36
N ASP A 38 -0.36 -2.19 7.32
CA ASP A 38 -0.37 -3.18 8.39
C ASP A 38 0.57 -4.33 8.04
N ALA A 39 0.41 -4.89 6.85
CA ALA A 39 1.22 -5.99 6.35
C ALA A 39 1.22 -6.04 4.81
N VAL A 40 2.09 -6.85 4.24
CA VAL A 40 2.03 -7.23 2.82
C VAL A 40 2.00 -8.74 2.75
N GLU A 41 0.96 -9.29 2.14
CA GLU A 41 0.77 -10.73 1.97
C GLU A 41 0.94 -11.09 0.50
N GLY A 42 2.09 -11.66 0.14
CA GLY A 42 2.36 -12.11 -1.22
C GLY A 42 2.30 -10.97 -2.24
N GLU A 43 1.18 -10.88 -2.95
CA GLU A 43 0.87 -9.88 -3.99
C GLU A 43 -0.28 -8.93 -3.57
N GLU A 44 -0.58 -8.85 -2.28
CA GLU A 44 -1.61 -7.99 -1.70
C GLU A 44 -1.01 -7.09 -0.60
N LEU A 45 -1.30 -5.79 -0.67
CA LEU A 45 -0.99 -4.83 0.38
C LEU A 45 -2.15 -4.79 1.38
N VAL A 46 -1.86 -5.10 2.63
CA VAL A 46 -2.80 -5.02 3.73
C VAL A 46 -2.57 -3.71 4.47
N MET A 47 -3.59 -2.87 4.51
CA MET A 47 -3.57 -1.62 5.24
C MET A 47 -4.80 -1.52 6.14
N TRP A 48 -4.64 -0.82 7.25
CA TRP A 48 -5.70 -0.50 8.18
C TRP A 48 -6.16 0.93 7.94
N ASP A 49 -7.40 1.04 7.48
CA ASP A 49 -8.15 2.29 7.47
C ASP A 49 -8.93 2.40 8.78
N ARG A 50 -8.96 3.58 9.39
CA ARG A 50 -9.70 3.80 10.64
C ARG A 50 -11.22 3.77 10.42
N THR A 51 -11.66 4.01 9.19
CA THR A 51 -13.09 4.08 8.82
C THR A 51 -13.62 2.73 8.33
N ASN A 52 -12.85 2.01 7.52
CA ASN A 52 -13.23 0.72 6.93
C ASN A 52 -12.63 -0.50 7.66
N GLY A 53 -11.69 -0.30 8.58
CA GLY A 53 -10.93 -1.37 9.21
C GLY A 53 -9.83 -1.91 8.29
N ARG A 54 -9.70 -3.23 8.21
CA ARG A 54 -8.63 -3.88 7.45
C ARG A 54 -9.00 -4.01 5.97
N VAL A 55 -8.23 -3.38 5.09
CA VAL A 55 -8.40 -3.46 3.64
C VAL A 55 -7.18 -4.12 2.99
N ARG A 56 -7.44 -5.00 2.02
CA ARG A 56 -6.42 -5.69 1.23
C ARG A 56 -6.51 -5.23 -0.21
N ILE A 57 -5.38 -4.83 -0.78
CA ILE A 57 -5.32 -4.24 -2.11
C ILE A 57 -4.31 -5.05 -2.94
N PRO A 58 -4.75 -5.79 -3.96
CA PRO A 58 -3.84 -6.54 -4.81
C PRO A 58 -3.01 -5.59 -5.68
N PHE A 59 -1.69 -5.83 -5.79
CA PHE A 59 -0.79 -5.02 -6.63
C PHE A 59 -1.22 -5.00 -8.09
N THR A 60 -1.87 -6.06 -8.57
CA THR A 60 -2.42 -6.14 -9.92
C THR A 60 -3.55 -5.15 -10.18
N ALA A 61 -4.29 -4.75 -9.13
CA ALA A 61 -5.34 -3.73 -9.23
C ALA A 61 -4.85 -2.31 -8.88
N MET A 62 -3.65 -2.19 -8.31
CA MET A 62 -3.06 -0.90 -7.96
C MET A 62 -2.66 -0.12 -9.21
N CYS A 63 -3.15 1.11 -9.28
CA CYS A 63 -2.73 2.11 -10.26
C CYS A 63 -1.50 2.87 -9.79
N SER A 64 -1.49 3.28 -8.53
CA SER A 64 -0.39 4.02 -7.93
C SER A 64 -0.45 3.87 -6.42
N ALA A 65 0.67 3.54 -5.80
CA ALA A 65 0.82 3.55 -4.36
C ALA A 65 1.89 4.57 -3.97
N ARG A 66 1.59 5.41 -2.98
CA ARG A 66 2.51 6.40 -2.41
C ARG A 66 2.48 6.30 -0.89
N LEU A 67 3.63 6.42 -0.26
CA LEU A 67 3.74 6.53 1.20
C LEU A 67 3.57 7.99 1.61
N ASP A 68 2.85 8.24 2.70
CA ASP A 68 2.65 9.56 3.29
C ASP A 68 2.92 9.45 4.81
N PRO A 69 3.81 10.25 5.40
CA PRO A 69 4.71 11.19 4.74
C PRO A 69 5.81 10.49 3.91
N PRO A 70 6.37 11.17 2.89
CA PRO A 70 7.56 10.68 2.20
C PRO A 70 8.67 10.52 3.24
N ILE A 71 9.32 9.35 3.29
CA ILE A 71 10.45 9.10 4.19
C ILE A 71 11.53 10.16 3.92
N SER A 72 11.59 11.18 4.79
CA SER A 72 12.77 12.01 4.96
C SER A 72 13.72 11.23 5.87
N MET A 73 14.63 10.48 5.25
CA MET A 73 15.84 10.05 5.95
C MET A 73 16.60 11.33 6.36
N GLN A 74 16.71 11.55 7.66
CA GLN A 74 17.48 12.61 8.29
C GLN A 74 18.96 12.24 8.37
#